data_AF-A0A1L9B6I6-F1
#
_entry.id   AF-A0A1L9B6I6-F1
#
_cell.length_a   1.000
_cell.length_b   1.000
_cell.length_c   1.000
_cell.angle_alpha   90.00
_cell.angle_beta   90.00
_cell.angle_gamma   90.00
#
_symmetry.space_group_name_H-M   'P 1'
#
loop_
_entity.id
_entity.type
_entity.pdbx_description
1 polymer ?
#
loop_
_entity_poly.entity_id
_entity_poly.type
_entity_poly.pdbx_seq_one_letter_code
_entity_poly.pdbx_strand_id
1 'polypeptide(L)'
;MRTVILSDLHLGNAQGYDIFAGETALPAFLDSLAGSPTRVVLNGDTVDFLMNEDPLELQVERAVRQVRALVSAPSTAAVFASLGRLLAAGGEVIACLGNHDIELALSEVQAVLREALRQPPEIAARFLFNRGDAPELLDVGGARLLIAHGDHGDKWNKVEYAHLPGPGAPADARAEDYKYSAGSVLVKKLLNPLKRRYGMRFADLLVPDFQGAVMAALAVNPSAVRLLFQNTTFDILWQLFRKSQLPLTFDPNAPGEEDLGLAAKVDEAGLDEEERRELEEVMGPSPVSFGGDETELSQRTRIKLVRAALGAYARMQRLFVGQSGERYFSLKPTEAETKDARRLAKKFGAGAVIIGHTHAARWKEDAEVLYANSGTWIWLVRLPSPEASDSVWADFLEELRNNPGLEPQRQRLAKLETRFNAVVAEPHPDGGAEVSLVEWMPSQGALRRLATTRVAASLNDRAPDPTRRNA
;
A
#
# COMPACT_ATOMS: atom_id res chain seq x y z
N MET A 1 -2.43 22.27 -17.18
CA MET A 1 -3.63 21.41 -17.23
C MET A 1 -3.96 20.98 -15.81
N ARG A 2 -5.22 20.64 -15.50
CA ARG A 2 -5.59 20.00 -14.22
C ARG A 2 -4.88 18.66 -14.11
N THR A 3 -4.31 18.36 -12.95
CA THR A 3 -3.66 17.09 -12.63
C THR A 3 -4.31 16.50 -11.38
N VAL A 4 -4.70 15.23 -11.45
CA VAL A 4 -5.25 14.46 -10.34
C VAL A 4 -4.30 13.31 -10.02
N ILE A 5 -3.90 13.16 -8.77
CA ILE A 5 -3.01 12.11 -8.28
C ILE A 5 -3.80 11.18 -7.37
N LEU A 6 -3.77 9.90 -7.71
CA LEU A 6 -4.37 8.79 -6.99
C LEU A 6 -3.27 7.78 -6.65
N SER A 7 -3.37 7.06 -5.55
CA SER A 7 -2.44 5.99 -5.19
C SER A 7 -3.19 4.83 -4.54
N ASP A 8 -2.53 3.66 -4.49
CA ASP A 8 -2.97 2.54 -3.66
C ASP A 8 -4.42 2.14 -3.96
N LEU A 9 -4.70 1.91 -5.25
CA LEU A 9 -6.03 1.50 -5.72
C LEU A 9 -6.23 0.00 -5.55
N HIS A 10 -5.18 -0.78 -5.76
CA HIS A 10 -5.18 -2.26 -5.71
C HIS A 10 -6.34 -2.88 -6.51
N LEU A 11 -6.54 -2.42 -7.75
CA LEU A 11 -7.53 -3.01 -8.64
C LEU A 11 -7.23 -4.50 -8.82
N GLY A 12 -8.17 -5.34 -8.41
CA GLY A 12 -7.99 -6.79 -8.38
C GLY A 12 -8.81 -7.54 -9.43
N ASN A 13 -8.87 -8.87 -9.29
CA ASN A 13 -9.41 -9.79 -10.29
C ASN A 13 -10.78 -10.37 -9.89
N ALA A 14 -11.41 -9.82 -8.86
CA ALA A 14 -12.69 -10.22 -8.28
C ALA A 14 -12.75 -11.66 -7.71
N GLN A 15 -11.61 -12.31 -7.45
CA GLN A 15 -11.58 -13.67 -6.87
C GLN A 15 -11.67 -13.70 -5.33
N GLY A 16 -12.22 -12.65 -4.70
CA GLY A 16 -12.39 -12.56 -3.25
C GLY A 16 -11.12 -12.20 -2.46
N TYR A 17 -10.01 -11.90 -3.15
CA TYR A 17 -8.77 -11.40 -2.56
C TYR A 17 -8.72 -9.87 -2.49
N ASP A 18 -9.61 -9.19 -3.20
CA ASP A 18 -9.48 -7.79 -3.49
C ASP A 18 -9.81 -6.93 -2.26
N ILE A 19 -8.92 -5.99 -2.00
CA ILE A 19 -9.10 -4.94 -1.00
C ILE A 19 -9.69 -3.66 -1.60
N PHE A 20 -9.73 -3.53 -2.93
CA PHE A 20 -10.34 -2.41 -3.62
C PHE A 20 -11.81 -2.21 -3.18
N ALA A 21 -12.14 -0.97 -2.82
CA ALA A 21 -13.49 -0.59 -2.37
C ALA A 21 -14.18 0.40 -3.32
N GLY A 22 -13.50 0.87 -4.37
CA GLY A 22 -13.95 1.92 -5.26
C GLY A 22 -14.81 1.46 -6.45
N GLU A 23 -15.42 0.27 -6.40
CA GLU A 23 -16.03 -0.41 -7.57
C GLU A 23 -16.92 0.51 -8.44
N THR A 24 -17.80 1.28 -7.80
CA THR A 24 -18.65 2.28 -8.48
C THR A 24 -18.13 3.71 -8.28
N ALA A 25 -17.45 3.95 -7.16
CA ALA A 25 -16.99 5.28 -6.76
C ALA A 25 -15.89 5.82 -7.67
N LEU A 26 -14.89 4.99 -8.02
CA LEU A 26 -13.74 5.42 -8.81
C LEU A 26 -14.13 5.69 -10.27
N PRO A 27 -14.91 4.83 -10.96
CA PRO A 27 -15.47 5.17 -12.27
C PRO A 27 -16.23 6.50 -12.27
N ALA A 28 -17.13 6.72 -11.29
CA ALA A 28 -17.91 7.94 -11.20
C ALA A 28 -17.02 9.19 -10.95
N PHE A 29 -16.00 9.06 -10.11
CA PHE A 29 -15.02 10.11 -9.91
C PHE A 29 -14.25 10.42 -11.20
N LEU A 30 -13.71 9.42 -11.89
CA LEU A 30 -12.99 9.62 -13.15
C LEU A 30 -13.87 10.23 -14.25
N ASP A 31 -15.13 9.80 -14.35
CA ASP A 31 -16.09 10.38 -15.29
C ASP A 31 -16.39 11.85 -14.99
N SER A 32 -16.42 12.25 -13.71
CA SER A 32 -16.59 13.65 -13.31
C SER A 32 -15.44 14.55 -13.80
N LEU A 33 -14.28 13.97 -14.11
CA LEU A 33 -13.11 14.69 -14.61
C LEU A 33 -13.08 14.81 -16.14
N ALA A 34 -13.91 14.06 -16.86
CA ALA A 34 -13.88 13.99 -18.33
C ALA A 34 -14.49 15.21 -19.04
N GLY A 35 -15.00 16.22 -18.30
CA GLY A 35 -15.54 17.46 -18.87
C GLY A 35 -14.48 18.41 -19.47
N SER A 36 -13.20 18.21 -19.14
CA SER A 36 -12.08 18.97 -19.68
C SER A 36 -10.80 18.11 -19.65
N PRO A 37 -9.82 18.36 -20.55
CA PRO A 37 -8.54 17.67 -20.52
C PRO A 37 -7.92 17.67 -19.12
N THR A 38 -7.73 16.48 -18.58
CA THR A 38 -7.22 16.23 -17.22
C THR A 38 -6.10 15.20 -17.30
N ARG A 39 -5.03 15.41 -16.53
CA ARG A 39 -3.98 14.41 -16.31
C ARG A 39 -4.35 13.62 -15.06
N VAL A 40 -4.35 12.30 -15.15
CA VAL A 40 -4.45 11.42 -13.99
C VAL A 40 -3.11 10.72 -13.78
N VAL A 41 -2.55 10.84 -12.58
CA VAL A 41 -1.37 10.08 -12.16
C VAL A 41 -1.84 8.98 -11.22
N LEU A 42 -1.58 7.74 -11.60
CA LEU A 42 -1.80 6.55 -10.78
C LEU A 42 -0.45 6.23 -10.12
N ASN A 43 -0.26 6.73 -8.91
CA ASN A 43 1.01 6.82 -8.20
C ASN A 43 1.35 5.53 -7.41
N GLY A 44 1.50 4.43 -8.14
CA GLY A 44 1.85 3.11 -7.62
C GLY A 44 0.67 2.35 -7.01
N ASP A 45 0.82 1.01 -7.00
CA ASP A 45 -0.16 0.03 -6.53
C ASP A 45 -1.55 0.27 -7.11
N THR A 46 -1.58 0.45 -8.44
CA THR A 46 -2.79 0.72 -9.23
C THR A 46 -3.59 -0.56 -9.42
N VAL A 47 -2.92 -1.61 -9.88
CA VAL A 47 -3.47 -2.97 -9.99
C VAL A 47 -2.75 -3.87 -9.00
N ASP A 48 -3.26 -5.06 -8.73
CA ASP A 48 -2.64 -5.96 -7.76
C ASP A 48 -2.35 -7.36 -8.35
N PHE A 49 -1.09 -7.62 -8.67
CA PHE A 49 -0.62 -8.93 -9.15
C PHE A 49 -0.32 -9.91 -8.01
N LEU A 50 -0.31 -9.43 -6.76
CA LEU A 50 -0.05 -10.27 -5.61
C LEU A 50 -1.31 -11.02 -5.16
N MET A 51 -2.51 -10.57 -5.50
CA MET A 51 -3.80 -11.17 -5.11
C MET A 51 -4.18 -12.44 -5.92
N ASN A 52 -3.34 -13.48 -5.82
CA ASN A 52 -3.55 -14.83 -6.33
C ASN A 52 -2.55 -15.82 -5.70
N GLU A 53 -2.63 -17.11 -6.07
CA GLU A 53 -1.73 -18.18 -5.58
C GLU A 53 -0.63 -18.59 -6.58
N ASP A 54 -0.49 -17.88 -7.68
CA ASP A 54 0.59 -18.18 -8.62
C ASP A 54 1.96 -17.98 -7.94
N PRO A 55 3.00 -18.72 -8.37
CA PRO A 55 4.34 -18.52 -7.85
C PRO A 55 4.82 -17.08 -8.11
N LEU A 56 5.59 -16.55 -7.16
CA LEU A 56 6.12 -15.19 -7.22
C LEU A 56 7.39 -15.15 -8.06
N GLU A 57 7.20 -15.27 -9.38
CA GLU A 57 8.26 -15.25 -10.39
C GLU A 57 7.79 -14.36 -11.52
N LEU A 58 8.65 -13.44 -11.96
CA LEU A 58 8.33 -12.55 -13.06
C LEU A 58 8.45 -13.33 -14.37
N GLN A 59 7.31 -13.72 -14.92
CA GLN A 59 7.21 -14.44 -16.20
C GLN A 59 6.18 -13.75 -17.09
N VAL A 60 6.58 -13.40 -18.31
CA VAL A 60 5.77 -12.59 -19.22
C VAL A 60 4.41 -13.24 -19.49
N GLU A 61 4.38 -14.53 -19.81
CA GLU A 61 3.13 -15.24 -20.13
C GLU A 61 2.19 -15.30 -18.91
N ARG A 62 2.74 -15.43 -17.70
CA ARG A 62 1.97 -15.44 -16.46
C ARG A 62 1.42 -14.06 -16.16
N ALA A 63 2.25 -13.03 -16.22
CA ALA A 63 1.85 -11.65 -16.02
C ALA A 63 0.76 -11.22 -17.02
N VAL A 64 0.87 -11.63 -18.29
CA VAL A 64 -0.15 -11.39 -19.32
C VAL A 64 -1.48 -12.08 -18.96
N ARG A 65 -1.46 -13.33 -18.49
CA ARG A 65 -2.69 -14.01 -18.03
C ARG A 65 -3.31 -13.30 -16.82
N GLN A 66 -2.48 -12.90 -15.86
CA GLN A 66 -2.94 -12.22 -14.64
C GLN A 66 -3.59 -10.88 -14.98
N VAL A 67 -2.95 -10.04 -15.81
CA VAL A 67 -3.51 -8.75 -16.20
C VAL A 67 -4.77 -8.89 -17.05
N ARG A 68 -4.87 -9.91 -17.91
CA ARG A 68 -6.12 -10.19 -18.64
C ARG A 68 -7.26 -10.57 -17.69
N ALA A 69 -6.97 -11.34 -16.63
CA ALA A 69 -7.97 -11.66 -15.61
C ALA A 69 -8.37 -10.40 -14.82
N LEU A 70 -7.40 -9.58 -14.42
CA LEU A 70 -7.60 -8.29 -13.73
C LEU A 70 -8.55 -7.38 -14.54
N VAL A 71 -8.22 -7.07 -15.79
CA VAL A 71 -9.04 -6.14 -16.60
C VAL A 71 -10.37 -6.73 -17.10
N SER A 72 -10.57 -8.04 -16.96
CA SER A 72 -11.85 -8.69 -17.23
C SER A 72 -12.79 -8.66 -16.02
N ALA A 73 -12.26 -8.44 -14.81
CA ALA A 73 -13.09 -8.28 -13.62
C ALA A 73 -14.00 -7.06 -13.75
N PRO A 74 -15.31 -7.16 -13.43
CA PRO A 74 -16.27 -6.08 -13.71
C PRO A 74 -15.89 -4.71 -13.13
N SER A 75 -15.42 -4.68 -11.88
CA SER A 75 -15.01 -3.46 -11.18
C SER A 75 -13.79 -2.81 -11.85
N THR A 76 -12.74 -3.57 -12.11
CA THR A 76 -11.53 -3.11 -12.80
C THR A 76 -11.82 -2.69 -14.24
N ALA A 77 -12.62 -3.46 -14.98
CA ALA A 77 -13.03 -3.13 -16.34
C ALA A 77 -13.76 -1.77 -16.42
N ALA A 78 -14.62 -1.47 -15.43
CA ALA A 78 -15.32 -0.19 -15.35
C ALA A 78 -14.36 0.99 -15.15
N VAL A 79 -13.32 0.81 -14.33
CA VAL A 79 -12.27 1.82 -14.10
C VAL A 79 -11.51 2.10 -15.40
N PHE A 80 -11.02 1.05 -16.09
CA PHE A 80 -10.31 1.22 -17.36
C PHE A 80 -11.16 1.85 -18.46
N ALA A 81 -12.45 1.51 -18.53
CA ALA A 81 -13.37 2.17 -19.46
C ALA A 81 -13.52 3.68 -19.16
N SER A 82 -13.49 4.07 -17.89
CA SER A 82 -13.58 5.47 -17.45
C SER A 82 -12.29 6.24 -17.74
N LEU A 83 -11.13 5.61 -17.51
CA LEU A 83 -9.84 6.13 -17.97
C LEU A 83 -9.82 6.33 -19.49
N GLY A 84 -10.35 5.36 -20.26
CA GLY A 84 -10.49 5.48 -21.71
C GLY A 84 -11.31 6.71 -22.14
N ARG A 85 -12.44 6.98 -21.48
CA ARG A 85 -13.25 8.18 -21.72
C ARG A 85 -12.49 9.47 -21.40
N LEU A 86 -11.73 9.48 -20.30
CA LEU A 86 -10.89 10.62 -19.93
C LEU A 86 -9.80 10.91 -20.98
N LEU A 87 -9.16 9.87 -21.51
CA LEU A 87 -8.17 10.01 -22.59
C LEU A 87 -8.82 10.52 -23.88
N ALA A 88 -10.01 10.00 -24.22
CA ALA A 88 -10.77 10.45 -25.39
C ALA A 88 -11.21 11.93 -25.28
N ALA A 89 -11.45 12.42 -24.07
CA ALA A 89 -11.74 13.83 -23.78
C ALA A 89 -10.50 14.75 -23.88
N GLY A 90 -9.35 14.22 -24.33
CA GLY A 90 -8.13 14.99 -24.49
C GLY A 90 -7.16 14.86 -23.32
N GLY A 91 -7.49 14.07 -22.29
CA GLY A 91 -6.67 13.86 -21.11
C GLY A 91 -5.44 12.96 -21.34
N GLU A 92 -4.75 12.69 -20.24
CA GLU A 92 -3.54 11.85 -20.16
C GLU A 92 -3.60 11.02 -18.88
N VAL A 93 -3.05 9.81 -18.91
CA VAL A 93 -2.89 8.96 -17.73
C VAL A 93 -1.43 8.54 -17.61
N ILE A 94 -0.85 8.67 -16.42
CA ILE A 94 0.51 8.22 -16.11
C ILE A 94 0.40 7.20 -14.98
N ALA A 95 0.72 5.93 -15.24
CA ALA A 95 0.86 4.92 -14.18
C ALA A 95 2.32 4.83 -13.74
N CYS A 96 2.59 5.22 -12.49
CA CYS A 96 3.83 4.89 -11.82
C CYS A 96 3.69 3.49 -11.22
N LEU A 97 4.74 2.67 -11.34
CA LEU A 97 4.79 1.37 -10.69
C LEU A 97 4.88 1.50 -9.17
N GLY A 98 4.26 0.56 -8.46
CA GLY A 98 4.48 0.25 -7.05
C GLY A 98 4.96 -1.19 -6.87
N ASN A 99 5.04 -1.65 -5.62
CA ASN A 99 5.53 -2.98 -5.29
C ASN A 99 4.49 -4.10 -5.49
N HIS A 100 3.21 -3.77 -5.68
CA HIS A 100 2.14 -4.71 -6.00
C HIS A 100 1.92 -4.93 -7.51
N ASP A 101 2.51 -4.07 -8.36
CA ASP A 101 2.30 -4.08 -9.80
C ASP A 101 3.57 -3.86 -10.62
N ILE A 102 4.69 -4.42 -10.17
CA ILE A 102 5.97 -4.39 -10.89
C ILE A 102 5.86 -4.98 -12.31
N GLU A 103 4.91 -5.86 -12.55
CA GLU A 103 4.60 -6.45 -13.86
C GLU A 103 4.22 -5.40 -14.91
N LEU A 104 3.80 -4.19 -14.50
CA LEU A 104 3.58 -3.06 -15.40
C LEU A 104 4.86 -2.62 -16.13
N ALA A 105 6.04 -3.06 -15.69
CA ALA A 105 7.29 -2.84 -16.41
C ALA A 105 7.32 -3.58 -17.75
N LEU A 106 6.54 -4.66 -17.91
CA LEU A 106 6.54 -5.48 -19.12
C LEU A 106 5.68 -4.85 -20.22
N SER A 107 6.24 -4.72 -21.43
CA SER A 107 5.56 -4.14 -22.59
C SER A 107 4.25 -4.86 -22.95
N GLU A 108 4.23 -6.18 -22.78
CA GLU A 108 3.08 -7.04 -23.06
C GLU A 108 1.93 -6.77 -22.07
N VAL A 109 2.26 -6.51 -20.80
CA VAL A 109 1.28 -6.13 -19.79
C VAL A 109 0.71 -4.74 -20.10
N GLN A 110 1.57 -3.78 -20.44
CA GLN A 110 1.16 -2.44 -20.85
C GLN A 110 0.22 -2.47 -22.08
N ALA A 111 0.49 -3.36 -23.04
CA ALA A 111 -0.36 -3.55 -24.21
C ALA A 111 -1.77 -4.01 -23.83
N VAL A 112 -1.90 -5.01 -22.93
CA VAL A 112 -3.21 -5.47 -22.44
C VAL A 112 -3.97 -4.36 -21.73
N LEU A 113 -3.29 -3.55 -20.92
CA LEU A 113 -3.93 -2.43 -20.24
C LEU A 113 -4.40 -1.34 -21.22
N ARG A 114 -3.65 -1.09 -22.29
CA ARG A 114 -4.08 -0.18 -23.36
C ARG A 114 -5.31 -0.73 -24.11
N GLU A 115 -5.36 -2.03 -24.38
CA GLU A 115 -6.56 -2.69 -24.93
C GLU A 115 -7.78 -2.48 -24.02
N ALA A 116 -7.60 -2.59 -22.69
CA ALA A 116 -8.66 -2.47 -21.71
C ALA A 116 -9.31 -1.07 -21.66
N LEU A 117 -8.63 -0.02 -22.14
CA LEU A 117 -9.20 1.33 -22.26
C LEU A 117 -10.36 1.40 -23.26
N ARG A 118 -10.46 0.42 -24.18
CA ARG A 118 -11.45 0.40 -25.28
C ARG A 118 -11.43 1.68 -26.13
N GLN A 119 -10.22 2.16 -26.41
CA GLN A 119 -9.97 3.33 -27.24
C GLN A 119 -9.09 2.97 -28.44
N PRO A 120 -9.19 3.72 -29.55
CA PRO A 120 -8.24 3.63 -30.65
C PRO A 120 -6.77 3.79 -30.19
N PRO A 121 -5.79 3.18 -30.90
CA PRO A 121 -4.38 3.20 -30.50
C PRO A 121 -3.81 4.59 -30.24
N GLU A 122 -4.20 5.61 -31.02
CA GLU A 122 -3.74 6.99 -30.89
C GLU A 122 -4.23 7.69 -29.60
N ILE A 123 -5.38 7.27 -29.09
CA ILE A 123 -5.92 7.75 -27.81
C ILE A 123 -5.30 6.94 -26.67
N ALA A 124 -5.25 5.61 -26.81
CA ALA A 124 -4.66 4.70 -25.82
C ALA A 124 -3.16 4.94 -25.60
N ALA A 125 -2.44 5.48 -26.60
CA ALA A 125 -1.03 5.87 -26.48
C ALA A 125 -0.78 6.98 -25.44
N ARG A 126 -1.83 7.71 -25.02
CA ARG A 126 -1.77 8.70 -23.92
C ARG A 126 -1.80 8.07 -22.53
N PHE A 127 -1.90 6.75 -22.45
CA PHE A 127 -1.62 6.02 -21.23
C PHE A 127 -0.13 5.66 -21.18
N LEU A 128 0.57 6.40 -20.34
CA LEU A 128 2.01 6.34 -20.13
C LEU A 128 2.33 5.52 -18.88
N PHE A 129 3.48 4.87 -18.89
CA PHE A 129 3.99 4.06 -17.79
C PHE A 129 5.32 4.63 -17.34
N ASN A 130 5.44 4.93 -16.05
CA ASN A 130 6.67 5.33 -15.40
C ASN A 130 7.15 4.15 -14.52
N ARG A 131 8.39 3.71 -14.73
CA ARG A 131 9.02 2.60 -14.00
C ARG A 131 9.10 2.83 -12.50
N GLY A 132 9.10 4.08 -12.05
CA GLY A 132 9.23 4.44 -10.64
C GLY A 132 10.67 4.49 -10.14
N ASP A 133 11.68 4.11 -10.94
CA ASP A 133 13.11 4.11 -10.54
C ASP A 133 13.69 5.49 -10.22
N ALA A 134 12.95 6.54 -10.59
CA ALA A 134 13.11 7.89 -10.06
C ALA A 134 11.72 8.56 -9.87
N PRO A 135 11.61 9.55 -8.96
CA PRO A 135 10.38 10.33 -8.81
C PRO A 135 9.99 11.05 -10.11
N GLU A 136 8.69 11.08 -10.40
CA GLU A 136 8.12 11.89 -11.46
C GLU A 136 8.11 13.37 -11.04
N LEU A 137 8.50 14.26 -11.95
CA LEU A 137 8.50 15.70 -11.72
C LEU A 137 7.57 16.39 -12.72
N LEU A 138 6.44 16.87 -12.22
CA LEU A 138 5.45 17.54 -13.05
C LEU A 138 5.47 19.05 -12.83
N ASP A 139 5.38 19.80 -13.92
CA ASP A 139 5.04 21.23 -13.88
C ASP A 139 3.52 21.41 -13.95
N VAL A 140 2.98 22.19 -13.02
CA VAL A 140 1.60 22.67 -13.06
C VAL A 140 1.60 24.18 -12.85
N GLY A 141 1.46 24.94 -13.95
CA GLY A 141 1.40 26.40 -13.88
C GLY A 141 2.71 27.04 -13.40
N GLY A 142 3.86 26.39 -13.63
CA GLY A 142 5.17 26.81 -13.12
C GLY A 142 5.53 26.24 -11.74
N ALA A 143 4.57 25.61 -11.03
CA ALA A 143 4.86 24.91 -9.79
C ALA A 143 5.41 23.50 -10.07
N ARG A 144 6.52 23.16 -9.43
CA ARG A 144 7.18 21.86 -9.59
C ARG A 144 6.72 20.89 -8.51
N LEU A 145 6.00 19.85 -8.92
CA LEU A 145 5.47 18.80 -8.05
C LEU A 145 6.30 17.53 -8.22
N LEU A 146 6.86 17.02 -7.13
CA LEU A 146 7.49 15.70 -7.09
C LEU A 146 6.45 14.66 -6.70
N ILE A 147 6.34 13.61 -7.49
CA ILE A 147 5.41 12.50 -7.28
C ILE A 147 6.23 11.21 -7.23
N ALA A 148 6.03 10.41 -6.17
CA ALA A 148 6.62 9.09 -6.05
C ALA A 148 5.69 8.17 -5.27
N HIS A 149 5.72 6.87 -5.54
CA HIS A 149 4.87 5.92 -4.82
C HIS A 149 5.24 5.87 -3.33
N GLY A 150 6.52 5.64 -3.00
CA GLY A 150 7.05 5.74 -1.63
C GLY A 150 7.84 4.53 -1.14
N ASP A 151 7.83 3.44 -1.91
CA ASP A 151 8.58 2.19 -1.70
C ASP A 151 10.09 2.39 -1.52
N HIS A 152 10.67 3.45 -2.07
CA HIS A 152 12.12 3.70 -2.04
C HIS A 152 12.69 3.89 -0.63
N GLY A 153 11.87 4.43 0.27
CA GLY A 153 12.22 4.62 1.68
C GLY A 153 11.89 3.41 2.55
N ASP A 154 11.10 2.48 2.03
CA ASP A 154 10.67 1.28 2.72
C ASP A 154 11.56 0.10 2.35
N LYS A 155 12.42 -0.33 3.27
CA LYS A 155 13.34 -1.44 3.04
C LYS A 155 12.63 -2.75 2.68
N TRP A 156 11.41 -2.94 3.15
CA TRP A 156 10.64 -4.17 2.95
C TRP A 156 9.97 -4.25 1.59
N ASN A 157 9.52 -3.10 1.09
CA ASN A 157 8.78 -2.98 -0.15
C ASN A 157 9.63 -2.42 -1.29
N LYS A 158 10.90 -2.09 -1.02
CA LYS A 158 11.85 -1.59 -2.01
C LYS A 158 11.91 -2.48 -3.25
N VAL A 159 11.66 -1.88 -4.40
CA VAL A 159 11.76 -2.54 -5.70
C VAL A 159 13.21 -2.52 -6.20
N GLU A 160 13.69 -3.65 -6.73
CA GLU A 160 15.02 -3.80 -7.32
C GLU A 160 15.02 -3.37 -8.80
N TYR A 161 14.76 -2.07 -9.04
CA TYR A 161 14.58 -1.51 -10.38
C TYR A 161 15.73 -1.79 -11.37
N ALA A 162 16.96 -1.93 -10.86
CA ALA A 162 18.15 -2.24 -11.66
C ALA A 162 18.06 -3.61 -12.36
N HIS A 163 17.29 -4.55 -11.81
CA HIS A 163 17.12 -5.90 -12.34
C HIS A 163 15.73 -6.10 -12.97
N LEU A 164 14.85 -5.10 -12.91
CA LEU A 164 13.52 -5.18 -13.47
C LEU A 164 13.61 -5.00 -15.01
N PRO A 165 13.15 -5.94 -15.84
CA PRO A 165 13.20 -5.80 -17.30
C PRO A 165 12.18 -4.78 -17.84
N GLY A 166 12.12 -4.63 -19.17
CA GLY A 166 11.11 -3.81 -19.86
C GLY A 166 11.66 -2.50 -20.45
N PRO A 167 10.78 -1.62 -20.98
CA PRO A 167 11.20 -0.35 -21.57
C PRO A 167 12.00 0.48 -20.57
N GLY A 168 13.16 0.99 -20.98
CA GLY A 168 14.04 1.80 -20.14
C GLY A 168 14.92 1.02 -19.15
N ALA A 169 14.83 -0.31 -19.10
CA ALA A 169 15.68 -1.14 -18.26
C ALA A 169 17.13 -1.26 -18.77
N PRO A 170 18.10 -1.64 -17.90
CA PRO A 170 19.42 -2.10 -18.33
C PRO A 170 19.33 -3.26 -19.34
N ALA A 171 20.28 -3.33 -20.27
CA ALA A 171 20.24 -4.28 -21.38
C ALA A 171 20.38 -5.76 -20.95
N ASP A 172 20.91 -5.98 -19.76
CA ASP A 172 21.12 -7.28 -19.13
C ASP A 172 20.03 -7.67 -18.13
N ALA A 173 19.05 -6.80 -17.85
CA ALA A 173 17.94 -7.10 -16.97
C ALA A 173 17.03 -8.19 -17.59
N ARG A 174 16.85 -9.31 -16.87
CA ARG A 174 16.03 -10.44 -17.29
C ARG A 174 14.93 -10.72 -16.28
N ALA A 175 13.77 -11.13 -16.78
CA ALA A 175 12.63 -11.44 -15.94
C ALA A 175 12.93 -12.59 -14.96
N GLU A 176 13.66 -13.62 -15.43
CA GLU A 176 14.05 -14.77 -14.62
C GLU A 176 14.97 -14.41 -13.43
N ASP A 177 15.73 -13.32 -13.54
CA ASP A 177 16.70 -12.88 -12.52
C ASP A 177 16.07 -11.91 -11.51
N TYR A 178 14.85 -11.42 -11.78
CA TYR A 178 14.17 -10.45 -10.92
C TYR A 178 13.72 -11.10 -9.61
N LYS A 179 14.05 -10.44 -8.50
CA LYS A 179 13.61 -10.83 -7.15
C LYS A 179 12.59 -9.82 -6.64
N TYR A 180 11.44 -10.34 -6.24
CA TYR A 180 10.43 -9.56 -5.56
C TYR A 180 10.90 -9.14 -4.16
N SER A 181 10.35 -8.03 -3.67
CA SER A 181 10.63 -7.53 -2.33
C SER A 181 10.16 -8.50 -1.24
N ALA A 182 10.74 -8.38 -0.05
CA ALA A 182 10.37 -9.20 1.11
C ALA A 182 8.86 -9.08 1.41
N GLY A 183 8.30 -7.87 1.27
CA GLY A 183 6.87 -7.62 1.40
C GLY A 183 6.04 -8.44 0.43
N SER A 184 6.38 -8.45 -0.86
CA SER A 184 5.65 -9.24 -1.87
C SER A 184 5.76 -10.75 -1.63
N VAL A 185 6.95 -11.25 -1.29
CA VAL A 185 7.19 -12.67 -0.94
C VAL A 185 6.28 -13.08 0.20
N LEU A 186 6.16 -12.20 1.18
CA LEU A 186 5.36 -12.47 2.34
C LEU A 186 3.86 -12.46 2.05
N VAL A 187 3.38 -11.48 1.28
CA VAL A 187 1.97 -11.41 0.87
C VAL A 187 1.56 -12.75 0.25
N LYS A 188 2.41 -13.29 -0.65
CA LYS A 188 2.18 -14.58 -1.30
C LYS A 188 2.28 -15.77 -0.36
N LYS A 189 3.31 -15.85 0.47
CA LYS A 189 3.59 -17.04 1.28
C LYS A 189 2.77 -17.13 2.56
N LEU A 190 2.27 -16.00 3.08
CA LEU A 190 1.61 -15.94 4.38
C LEU A 190 0.22 -15.29 4.33
N LEU A 191 0.10 -14.04 3.88
CA LEU A 191 -1.18 -13.31 3.96
C LEU A 191 -2.25 -13.94 3.04
N ASN A 192 -1.88 -14.29 1.80
CA ASN A 192 -2.80 -14.96 0.88
C ASN A 192 -3.30 -16.31 1.41
N PRO A 193 -2.44 -17.21 1.92
CA PRO A 193 -2.89 -18.43 2.59
C PRO A 193 -3.73 -18.18 3.86
N LEU A 194 -3.41 -17.18 4.69
CA LEU A 194 -4.22 -16.83 5.87
C LEU A 194 -5.67 -16.50 5.47
N LYS A 195 -5.84 -15.71 4.41
CA LYS A 195 -7.18 -15.41 3.86
C LYS A 195 -7.86 -16.64 3.31
N ARG A 196 -7.18 -17.37 2.43
CA ARG A 196 -7.83 -18.41 1.63
C ARG A 196 -8.15 -19.67 2.45
N ARG A 197 -7.21 -20.08 3.31
CA ARG A 197 -7.34 -21.32 4.08
C ARG A 197 -8.04 -21.12 5.41
N TYR A 198 -7.94 -19.92 5.99
CA TYR A 198 -8.45 -19.63 7.33
C TYR A 198 -9.44 -18.45 7.40
N GLY A 199 -9.81 -17.87 6.26
CA GLY A 199 -10.82 -16.81 6.19
C GLY A 199 -10.38 -15.48 6.80
N MET A 200 -9.09 -15.27 7.12
CA MET A 200 -8.60 -14.07 7.82
C MET A 200 -8.45 -12.86 6.91
N ARG A 201 -9.56 -12.36 6.36
CA ARG A 201 -9.59 -11.18 5.49
C ARG A 201 -9.05 -9.93 6.19
N PHE A 202 -9.21 -9.81 7.51
CA PHE A 202 -8.70 -8.64 8.24
C PHE A 202 -7.19 -8.43 8.12
N ALA A 203 -6.41 -9.50 7.89
CA ALA A 203 -4.94 -9.43 7.88
C ALA A 203 -4.40 -8.53 6.75
N ASP A 204 -5.04 -8.55 5.58
CA ASP A 204 -4.67 -7.69 4.46
C ASP A 204 -4.92 -6.21 4.73
N LEU A 205 -5.96 -5.88 5.50
CA LEU A 205 -6.36 -4.50 5.75
C LEU A 205 -5.39 -3.78 6.72
N LEU A 206 -4.44 -4.53 7.27
CA LEU A 206 -3.39 -4.04 8.16
C LEU A 206 -2.09 -3.71 7.40
N VAL A 207 -1.97 -4.14 6.12
CA VAL A 207 -0.87 -3.76 5.22
C VAL A 207 -0.93 -2.24 4.95
N PRO A 208 0.20 -1.51 4.90
CA PRO A 208 1.59 -2.00 4.82
C PRO A 208 2.26 -2.45 6.14
N ASP A 209 1.59 -2.39 7.30
CA ASP A 209 2.15 -2.91 8.57
C ASP A 209 2.02 -4.45 8.64
N PHE A 210 2.89 -5.11 7.88
CA PHE A 210 2.97 -6.56 7.85
C PHE A 210 3.13 -7.18 9.26
N GLN A 211 4.04 -6.62 10.07
CA GLN A 211 4.36 -7.20 11.37
C GLN A 211 3.11 -7.14 12.27
N GLY A 212 2.36 -6.04 12.18
CA GLY A 212 1.03 -5.91 12.77
C GLY A 212 0.06 -6.98 12.24
N ALA A 213 -0.01 -7.22 10.94
CA ALA A 213 -0.89 -8.24 10.35
C ALA A 213 -0.64 -9.65 10.92
N VAL A 214 0.63 -10.08 11.02
CA VAL A 214 0.97 -11.40 11.56
C VAL A 214 0.77 -11.51 13.05
N MET A 215 1.12 -10.49 13.81
CA MET A 215 0.90 -10.50 15.26
C MET A 215 -0.60 -10.51 15.59
N ALA A 216 -1.43 -9.84 14.79
CA ALA A 216 -2.89 -9.93 14.90
C ALA A 216 -3.40 -11.33 14.52
N ALA A 217 -2.88 -11.92 13.45
CA ALA A 217 -3.21 -13.30 13.06
C ALA A 217 -2.81 -14.33 14.15
N LEU A 218 -1.65 -14.15 14.80
CA LEU A 218 -1.21 -14.96 15.95
C LEU A 218 -2.17 -14.84 17.13
N ALA A 219 -2.63 -13.62 17.43
CA ALA A 219 -3.60 -13.40 18.50
C ALA A 219 -4.97 -14.03 18.20
N VAL A 220 -5.36 -14.08 16.92
CA VAL A 220 -6.65 -14.64 16.47
C VAL A 220 -6.61 -16.17 16.40
N ASN A 221 -5.66 -16.74 15.67
CA ASN A 221 -5.52 -18.19 15.49
C ASN A 221 -4.03 -18.54 15.28
N PRO A 222 -3.31 -18.84 16.38
CA PRO A 222 -1.88 -19.12 16.31
C PRO A 222 -1.59 -20.45 15.58
N SER A 223 -2.49 -21.44 15.64
CA SER A 223 -2.36 -22.70 14.92
C SER A 223 -2.32 -22.49 13.40
N ALA A 224 -3.15 -21.58 12.86
CA ALA A 224 -3.11 -21.21 11.46
C ALA A 224 -1.76 -20.59 11.05
N VAL A 225 -1.25 -19.66 11.85
CA VAL A 225 0.06 -19.04 11.58
C VAL A 225 1.18 -20.08 11.62
N ARG A 226 1.22 -20.92 12.66
CA ARG A 226 2.21 -21.99 12.80
C ARG A 226 2.22 -22.93 11.59
N LEU A 227 1.05 -23.42 11.17
CA LEU A 227 0.91 -24.31 10.01
C LEU A 227 1.37 -23.65 8.71
N LEU A 228 1.19 -22.34 8.56
CA LEU A 228 1.68 -21.64 7.37
C LEU A 228 3.20 -21.51 7.39
N PHE A 229 3.81 -21.12 8.51
CA PHE A 229 5.27 -21.02 8.61
C PHE A 229 5.98 -22.36 8.40
N GLN A 230 5.40 -23.49 8.81
CA GLN A 230 5.91 -24.85 8.48
C GLN A 230 6.06 -25.12 6.98
N ASN A 231 5.29 -24.41 6.14
CA ASN A 231 5.33 -24.54 4.69
C ASN A 231 6.14 -23.41 4.02
N THR A 232 6.83 -22.58 4.81
CA THR A 232 7.71 -21.53 4.31
C THR A 232 9.17 -21.87 4.59
N THR A 233 10.07 -21.06 4.04
CA THR A 233 11.50 -21.07 4.37
C THR A 233 11.80 -20.36 5.69
N PHE A 234 10.80 -19.79 6.36
CA PHE A 234 10.98 -19.04 7.60
C PHE A 234 10.72 -19.91 8.83
N ASP A 235 11.62 -19.90 9.80
CA ASP A 235 11.43 -20.53 11.11
C ASP A 235 10.72 -19.55 12.06
N ILE A 236 9.47 -19.84 12.36
CA ILE A 236 8.64 -18.93 13.17
C ILE A 236 9.18 -18.71 14.60
N LEU A 237 9.88 -19.67 15.19
CA LEU A 237 10.47 -19.50 16.53
C LEU A 237 11.68 -18.56 16.46
N TRP A 238 12.52 -18.71 15.43
CA TRP A 238 13.60 -17.78 15.17
C TRP A 238 13.06 -16.37 14.90
N GLN A 239 12.00 -16.24 14.10
CA GLN A 239 11.39 -14.95 13.78
C GLN A 239 10.80 -14.25 15.01
N LEU A 240 10.21 -14.99 15.96
CA LEU A 240 9.56 -14.44 17.15
C LEU A 240 10.53 -14.16 18.32
N PHE A 241 11.62 -14.93 18.45
CA PHE A 241 12.48 -14.84 19.64
C PHE A 241 13.97 -14.65 19.32
N ARG A 242 14.36 -14.71 18.04
CA ARG A 242 15.76 -14.76 17.59
C ARG A 242 16.58 -15.84 18.31
N LYS A 243 15.90 -16.89 18.78
CA LYS A 243 16.50 -18.06 19.40
C LYS A 243 16.61 -19.12 18.30
N SER A 244 17.80 -19.64 18.06
CA SER A 244 17.97 -20.93 17.41
C SER A 244 19.01 -21.76 18.19
N GLN A 245 18.61 -22.99 18.54
CA GLN A 245 19.51 -24.10 18.87
C GLN A 245 19.56 -25.16 17.74
N LEU A 246 19.04 -24.87 16.55
CA LEU A 246 19.08 -25.79 15.42
C LEU A 246 20.22 -25.41 14.46
N PRO A 247 21.02 -26.38 13.98
CA PRO A 247 22.15 -26.09 13.11
C PRO A 247 21.62 -25.48 11.81
N LEU A 248 22.12 -24.30 11.48
CA LEU A 248 22.19 -23.84 10.09
C LEU A 248 22.63 -25.03 9.24
N THR A 249 21.81 -25.44 8.29
CA THR A 249 22.22 -26.37 7.24
C THR A 249 23.59 -25.92 6.73
N PHE A 250 24.55 -26.85 6.69
CA PHE A 250 25.95 -26.64 6.27
C PHE A 250 26.05 -26.32 4.76
N ASP A 251 25.37 -25.27 4.32
CA ASP A 251 25.60 -24.62 3.04
C ASP A 251 26.04 -23.18 3.33
N PRO A 252 27.36 -22.88 3.25
CA PRO A 252 27.87 -21.52 3.45
C PRO A 252 27.40 -20.53 2.36
N ASN A 253 26.67 -21.00 1.34
CA ASN A 253 26.03 -20.18 0.32
C ASN A 253 24.50 -20.13 0.45
N ALA A 254 23.89 -20.81 1.45
CA ALA A 254 22.46 -20.65 1.69
C ALA A 254 22.20 -19.19 2.11
N PRO A 255 21.31 -18.46 1.43
CA PRO A 255 20.94 -17.13 1.85
C PRO A 255 20.42 -17.23 3.29
N GLY A 256 21.04 -16.47 4.21
CA GLY A 256 20.58 -16.39 5.58
C GLY A 256 19.10 -16.03 5.61
N GLU A 257 18.38 -16.59 6.57
CA GLU A 257 16.94 -16.31 6.72
C GLU A 257 16.72 -14.81 6.92
N GLU A 258 15.82 -14.22 6.13
CA GLU A 258 15.51 -12.80 6.22
C GLU A 258 14.74 -12.52 7.52
N ASP A 259 15.24 -11.57 8.32
CA ASP A 259 14.61 -11.19 9.60
C ASP A 259 13.33 -10.41 9.34
N LEU A 260 12.18 -11.02 9.66
CA LEU A 260 10.86 -10.43 9.49
C LEU A 260 10.58 -9.33 10.55
N GLY A 261 11.46 -9.16 11.53
CA GLY A 261 11.36 -8.21 12.63
C GLY A 261 10.23 -8.50 13.62
N LEU A 262 9.64 -9.71 13.58
CA LEU A 262 8.57 -10.12 14.49
C LEU A 262 9.04 -10.13 15.94
N ALA A 263 10.30 -10.47 16.22
CA ALA A 263 10.88 -10.44 17.55
C ALA A 263 10.81 -9.04 18.20
N ALA A 264 11.06 -7.98 17.42
CA ALA A 264 10.93 -6.61 17.93
C ALA A 264 9.46 -6.30 18.31
N LYS A 265 8.48 -6.83 17.56
CA LYS A 265 7.05 -6.70 17.90
C LYS A 265 6.65 -7.52 19.12
N VAL A 266 7.22 -8.70 19.30
CA VAL A 266 7.01 -9.51 20.51
C VAL A 266 7.57 -8.78 21.73
N ASP A 267 8.74 -8.16 21.60
CA ASP A 267 9.33 -7.35 22.68
C ASP A 267 8.49 -6.10 22.98
N GLU A 268 7.97 -5.41 21.95
CA GLU A 268 7.01 -4.31 22.11
C GLU A 268 5.72 -4.73 22.84
N ALA A 269 5.35 -6.01 22.78
CA ALA A 269 4.16 -6.53 23.46
C ALA A 269 4.31 -6.61 24.98
N GLY A 270 5.53 -6.55 25.51
CA GLY A 270 5.77 -6.58 26.95
C GLY A 270 5.25 -7.86 27.62
N LEU A 271 5.44 -9.00 26.94
CA LEU A 271 5.13 -10.32 27.48
C LEU A 271 6.06 -10.64 28.66
N ASP A 272 5.50 -11.12 29.77
CA ASP A 272 6.26 -11.68 30.88
C ASP A 272 6.77 -13.10 30.55
N GLU A 273 7.55 -13.70 31.46
CA GLU A 273 8.20 -15.00 31.22
C GLU A 273 7.18 -16.15 31.03
N GLU A 274 6.03 -16.08 31.68
CA GLU A 274 4.98 -17.09 31.53
C GLU A 274 4.30 -16.94 30.17
N GLU A 275 3.90 -15.72 29.81
CA GLU A 275 3.28 -15.40 28.52
C GLU A 275 4.22 -15.69 27.34
N ARG A 276 5.54 -15.50 27.49
CA ARG A 276 6.54 -15.88 26.47
C ARG A 276 6.62 -17.39 26.30
N ARG A 277 6.59 -18.16 27.39
CA ARG A 277 6.57 -19.63 27.34
C ARG A 277 5.31 -20.16 26.70
N GLU A 278 4.15 -19.57 27.01
CA GLU A 278 2.89 -19.89 26.32
C GLU A 278 3.06 -19.74 24.81
N LEU A 279 3.59 -18.60 24.34
CA LEU A 279 3.80 -18.35 22.92
C LEU A 279 4.83 -19.31 22.29
N GLU A 280 5.93 -19.61 22.99
CA GLU A 280 6.93 -20.59 22.54
C GLU A 280 6.33 -22.00 22.40
N GLU A 281 5.51 -22.43 23.36
CA GLU A 281 4.87 -23.75 23.35
C GLU A 281 3.86 -23.89 22.21
N VAL A 282 3.00 -22.87 22.03
CA VAL A 282 2.00 -22.84 20.96
C VAL A 282 2.65 -22.84 19.57
N MET A 283 3.78 -22.14 19.41
CA MET A 283 4.49 -22.04 18.14
C MET A 283 5.50 -23.17 17.93
N GLY A 284 5.79 -23.95 18.97
CA GLY A 284 6.73 -25.04 18.95
C GLY A 284 6.33 -26.23 18.06
N PRO A 285 7.28 -27.13 17.79
CA PRO A 285 6.99 -28.39 17.12
C PRO A 285 6.17 -29.28 18.06
N SER A 286 4.85 -29.34 17.84
CA SER A 286 3.96 -30.26 18.54
C SER A 286 3.42 -31.30 17.55
N PRO A 287 3.45 -32.61 17.88
CA PRO A 287 2.83 -33.63 17.04
C PRO A 287 1.35 -33.32 16.93
N VAL A 288 0.82 -33.29 15.71
CA VAL A 288 -0.60 -33.04 15.44
C VAL A 288 -1.41 -34.18 16.06
N SER A 289 -1.79 -34.02 17.33
CA SER A 289 -2.60 -34.99 18.06
C SER A 289 -4.05 -34.55 17.94
N PHE A 290 -4.80 -35.21 17.05
CA PHE A 290 -6.25 -35.07 16.99
C PHE A 290 -6.85 -35.67 18.27
N GLY A 291 -6.97 -34.86 19.33
CA GLY A 291 -7.69 -35.22 20.56
C GLY A 291 -7.07 -34.87 21.91
N GLY A 292 -5.97 -34.09 21.97
CA GLY A 292 -5.48 -33.49 23.23
C GLY A 292 -5.88 -32.01 23.32
N ASP A 293 -6.01 -31.45 24.53
CA ASP A 293 -6.18 -30.00 24.73
C ASP A 293 -5.01 -29.29 24.02
N GLU A 294 -5.29 -28.62 22.90
CA GLU A 294 -4.30 -27.77 22.25
C GLU A 294 -3.93 -26.67 23.25
N THR A 295 -2.63 -26.49 23.52
CA THR A 295 -2.17 -25.36 24.32
C THR A 295 -2.70 -24.09 23.65
N GLU A 296 -3.56 -23.34 24.35
CA GLU A 296 -4.10 -22.08 23.87
C GLU A 296 -3.42 -20.90 24.55
N LEU A 297 -3.16 -19.84 23.80
CA LEU A 297 -2.71 -18.57 24.39
C LEU A 297 -3.78 -18.05 25.34
N SER A 298 -3.36 -17.63 26.54
CA SER A 298 -4.25 -16.98 27.50
C SER A 298 -4.84 -15.70 26.91
N GLN A 299 -6.03 -15.30 27.38
CA GLN A 299 -6.66 -14.06 26.92
C GLN A 299 -5.75 -12.83 27.12
N ARG A 300 -4.98 -12.81 28.23
CA ARG A 300 -4.01 -11.77 28.54
C ARG A 300 -2.89 -11.70 27.50
N THR A 301 -2.29 -12.84 27.16
CA THR A 301 -1.26 -12.94 26.11
C THR A 301 -1.79 -12.46 24.76
N ARG A 302 -3.00 -12.92 24.37
CA ARG A 302 -3.62 -12.51 23.11
C ARG A 302 -3.92 -11.00 23.06
N ILE A 303 -4.40 -10.40 24.16
CA ILE A 303 -4.63 -8.96 24.25
C ILE A 303 -3.30 -8.19 24.10
N LYS A 304 -2.22 -8.62 24.76
CA LYS A 304 -0.91 -7.99 24.60
C LYS A 304 -0.39 -8.10 23.17
N LEU A 305 -0.48 -9.27 22.56
CA LEU A 305 -0.09 -9.50 21.16
C LEU A 305 -0.91 -8.63 20.20
N VAL A 306 -2.24 -8.62 20.32
CA VAL A 306 -3.10 -7.82 19.44
C VAL A 306 -2.89 -6.31 19.68
N ARG A 307 -2.62 -5.86 20.91
CA ARG A 307 -2.28 -4.46 21.20
C ARG A 307 -0.89 -4.08 20.72
N ALA A 308 0.08 -4.99 20.69
CA ALA A 308 1.38 -4.73 20.08
C ALA A 308 1.25 -4.63 18.56
N ALA A 309 0.54 -5.61 17.98
CA ALA A 309 0.23 -5.72 16.56
C ALA A 309 -0.48 -4.48 16.03
N LEU A 310 -1.62 -4.19 16.65
CA LEU A 310 -2.56 -3.17 16.23
C LEU A 310 -2.27 -1.83 16.90
N GLY A 311 -1.47 -1.80 17.96
CA GLY A 311 -1.11 -0.56 18.64
C GLY A 311 -0.15 0.29 17.82
N ALA A 312 0.69 -0.28 16.95
CA ALA A 312 1.48 0.51 16.00
C ALA A 312 0.56 1.19 14.97
N TYR A 313 -0.32 0.42 14.33
CA TYR A 313 -1.38 0.92 13.45
C TYR A 313 -2.34 1.90 14.14
N ALA A 314 -2.69 1.66 15.41
CA ALA A 314 -3.59 2.50 16.22
C ALA A 314 -2.88 3.72 16.86
N ARG A 315 -1.55 3.71 17.05
CA ARG A 315 -0.75 4.91 17.41
C ARG A 315 -0.47 5.77 16.18
N MET A 316 -0.27 5.12 15.03
CA MET A 316 -0.51 5.70 13.71
C MET A 316 -1.98 6.07 13.51
N GLN A 317 -2.86 5.88 14.53
CA GLN A 317 -4.17 6.50 14.72
C GLN A 317 -4.31 7.59 15.85
N ARG A 318 -3.34 8.50 16.20
CA ARG A 318 -3.65 9.73 17.01
C ARG A 318 -2.98 11.12 16.78
N LEU A 319 -3.80 12.23 16.66
CA LEU A 319 -3.86 13.54 17.42
C LEU A 319 -4.12 14.83 16.55
N PHE A 320 -5.05 15.80 16.76
CA PHE A 320 -6.06 16.25 17.77
C PHE A 320 -7.33 16.77 17.01
N VAL A 321 -8.60 16.63 17.43
CA VAL A 321 -9.35 17.11 18.63
C VAL A 321 -10.52 16.16 18.93
N GLY A 322 -10.72 15.80 20.21
CA GLY A 322 -12.02 15.41 20.79
C GLY A 322 -12.75 14.18 20.21
N GLN A 323 -12.63 13.05 20.93
CA GLN A 323 -13.26 11.73 20.73
C GLN A 323 -12.60 10.80 19.70
N SER A 324 -12.12 9.66 20.21
CA SER A 324 -11.87 8.37 19.54
C SER A 324 -10.89 8.30 18.34
N GLY A 325 -9.63 7.90 18.58
CA GLY A 325 -8.84 7.04 17.66
C GLY A 325 -8.46 7.56 16.25
N GLU A 326 -7.97 8.80 16.09
CA GLU A 326 -7.68 9.41 14.77
C GLU A 326 -6.22 9.92 14.50
N ARG A 327 -5.37 9.14 13.82
CA ARG A 327 -4.14 9.55 13.03
C ARG A 327 -4.14 8.91 11.66
N TYR A 328 -4.59 7.66 11.49
CA TYR A 328 -4.59 7.05 10.18
C TYR A 328 -5.54 7.88 9.30
N PHE A 329 -6.67 8.27 9.91
CA PHE A 329 -7.60 9.27 9.41
C PHE A 329 -7.21 10.73 9.70
N SER A 330 -6.15 11.00 10.46
CA SER A 330 -5.62 12.37 10.57
C SER A 330 -4.85 12.69 9.31
N LEU A 331 -5.07 13.88 8.81
CA LEU A 331 -4.28 14.40 7.71
C LEU A 331 -2.87 14.77 8.16
N LYS A 332 -2.58 14.85 9.46
CA LYS A 332 -1.28 15.31 9.94
C LYS A 332 -0.20 14.23 9.80
N PRO A 333 0.88 14.48 9.04
CA PRO A 333 2.01 13.56 8.95
C PRO A 333 2.83 13.52 10.23
N THR A 334 3.56 12.43 10.38
CA THR A 334 4.66 12.25 11.33
C THR A 334 5.84 13.16 11.02
N GLU A 335 6.74 13.31 12.00
CA GLU A 335 7.98 14.06 11.81
C GLU A 335 8.91 13.39 10.81
N ALA A 336 8.94 12.06 10.77
CA ALA A 336 9.71 11.28 9.80
C ALA A 336 9.25 11.56 8.36
N GLU A 337 7.94 11.44 8.09
CA GLU A 337 7.35 11.77 6.79
C GLU A 337 7.66 13.21 6.37
N THR A 338 7.51 14.18 7.31
CA THR A 338 7.84 15.59 7.03
C THR A 338 9.32 15.76 6.66
N LYS A 339 10.21 15.13 7.43
CA LYS A 339 11.67 15.25 7.23
C LYS A 339 12.09 14.68 5.88
N ASP A 340 11.54 13.54 5.49
CA ASP A 340 11.80 12.94 4.19
C ASP A 340 11.22 13.75 3.04
N ALA A 341 10.02 14.31 3.19
CA ALA A 341 9.45 15.21 2.20
C ALA A 341 10.34 16.44 1.96
N ARG A 342 10.82 17.10 3.01
CA ARG A 342 11.78 18.22 2.88
C ARG A 342 13.09 17.81 2.20
N ARG A 343 13.61 16.64 2.55
CA ARG A 343 14.83 16.09 1.92
C ARG A 343 14.63 15.89 0.41
N LEU A 344 13.51 15.31 0.00
CA LEU A 344 13.16 15.10 -1.41
C LEU A 344 12.95 16.44 -2.12
N ALA A 345 12.16 17.33 -1.54
CA ALA A 345 11.90 18.67 -2.08
C ALA A 345 13.20 19.43 -2.37
N LYS A 346 14.13 19.44 -1.40
CA LYS A 346 15.44 20.07 -1.57
C LYS A 346 16.29 19.38 -2.63
N LYS A 347 16.35 18.04 -2.63
CA LYS A 347 17.14 17.26 -3.60
C LYS A 347 16.69 17.51 -5.04
N PHE A 348 15.39 17.61 -5.26
CA PHE A 348 14.79 17.72 -6.59
C PHE A 348 14.31 19.13 -6.93
N GLY A 349 14.46 20.11 -6.03
CA GLY A 349 13.99 21.48 -6.22
C GLY A 349 12.48 21.59 -6.43
N ALA A 350 11.69 20.79 -5.72
CA ALA A 350 10.23 20.74 -5.85
C ALA A 350 9.55 21.59 -4.77
N GLY A 351 8.45 22.26 -5.13
CA GLY A 351 7.61 23.03 -4.21
C GLY A 351 6.56 22.16 -3.51
N ALA A 352 6.27 20.98 -4.04
CA ALA A 352 5.46 19.97 -3.39
C ALA A 352 6.04 18.57 -3.56
N VAL A 353 5.79 17.71 -2.57
CA VAL A 353 6.11 16.28 -2.56
C VAL A 353 4.83 15.52 -2.26
N ILE A 354 4.39 14.72 -3.23
CA ILE A 354 3.15 13.94 -3.18
C ILE A 354 3.52 12.46 -3.22
N ILE A 355 3.16 11.73 -2.17
CA ILE A 355 3.52 10.32 -1.96
C ILE A 355 2.26 9.42 -1.86
N GLY A 356 2.40 8.12 -2.12
CA GLY A 356 1.37 7.08 -1.87
C GLY A 356 1.83 6.09 -0.80
N HIS A 357 1.62 4.79 -1.02
CA HIS A 357 2.22 3.63 -0.33
C HIS A 357 1.75 3.36 1.11
N THR A 358 1.51 4.40 1.91
CA THR A 358 1.08 4.23 3.32
C THR A 358 -0.42 4.01 3.49
N HIS A 359 -1.17 4.08 2.38
CA HIS A 359 -2.62 4.09 2.29
C HIS A 359 -3.32 5.27 3.01
N ALA A 360 -2.58 6.10 3.76
CA ALA A 360 -3.13 7.09 4.65
C ALA A 360 -3.01 8.49 4.06
N ALA A 361 -4.14 9.20 3.93
CA ALA A 361 -4.12 10.56 3.41
C ALA A 361 -3.38 11.51 4.36
N ARG A 362 -2.48 12.33 3.82
CA ARG A 362 -1.66 13.29 4.58
C ARG A 362 -1.66 14.65 3.91
N TRP A 363 -1.52 15.68 4.73
CA TRP A 363 -1.39 17.06 4.33
C TRP A 363 -0.57 17.84 5.34
N LYS A 364 0.49 18.49 4.87
CA LYS A 364 1.23 19.48 5.64
C LYS A 364 1.88 20.49 4.72
N GLU A 365 1.54 21.74 4.94
CA GLU A 365 2.22 22.87 4.37
C GLU A 365 3.15 23.47 5.43
N ASP A 366 4.38 23.77 5.03
CA ASP A 366 5.26 24.66 5.76
C ASP A 366 5.93 25.65 4.79
N ALA A 367 6.82 26.51 5.32
CA ALA A 367 7.46 27.56 4.53
C ALA A 367 8.36 27.04 3.40
N GLU A 368 8.75 25.76 3.41
CA GLU A 368 9.68 25.18 2.45
C GLU A 368 8.97 24.33 1.38
N VAL A 369 7.99 23.51 1.79
CA VAL A 369 7.36 22.52 0.91
C VAL A 369 5.95 22.17 1.34
N LEU A 370 5.09 21.89 0.35
CA LEU A 370 3.87 21.12 0.57
C LEU A 370 4.16 19.61 0.56
N TYR A 371 3.89 18.92 1.67
CA TYR A 371 3.79 17.45 1.69
C TYR A 371 2.34 17.01 1.63
N ALA A 372 2.04 16.06 0.73
CA ALA A 372 0.76 15.38 0.69
C ALA A 372 0.93 13.87 0.48
N ASN A 373 -0.02 13.10 1.02
CA ASN A 373 -0.23 11.71 0.64
C ASN A 373 -1.67 11.56 0.11
N SER A 374 -1.85 10.98 -1.08
CA SER A 374 -3.16 10.85 -1.71
C SER A 374 -4.09 9.86 -1.02
N GLY A 375 -3.60 9.02 -0.10
CA GLY A 375 -4.39 8.03 0.60
C GLY A 375 -4.58 6.76 -0.22
N THR A 376 -5.79 6.23 -0.27
CA THR A 376 -6.09 4.92 -0.88
C THR A 376 -7.54 4.82 -1.34
N TRP A 377 -7.85 3.79 -2.13
CA TRP A 377 -9.22 3.43 -2.53
C TRP A 377 -9.62 2.02 -2.10
N ILE A 378 -8.94 1.47 -1.10
CA ILE A 378 -9.23 0.16 -0.51
C ILE A 378 -10.21 0.25 0.67
N TRP A 379 -10.67 -0.91 1.13
CA TRP A 379 -11.34 -1.08 2.41
C TRP A 379 -10.36 -0.86 3.56
N LEU A 380 -10.78 -0.09 4.56
CA LEU A 380 -10.02 0.16 5.77
C LEU A 380 -10.74 -0.48 6.96
N VAL A 381 -10.01 -0.94 7.96
CA VAL A 381 -10.60 -1.43 9.21
C VAL A 381 -10.38 -0.41 10.33
N ARG A 382 -11.47 -0.03 11.03
CA ARG A 382 -11.35 0.82 12.22
C ARG A 382 -10.90 -0.04 13.40
N LEU A 383 -9.84 0.42 14.06
CA LEU A 383 -9.29 -0.25 15.24
C LEU A 383 -9.77 0.41 16.54
N PRO A 384 -9.78 -0.31 17.67
CA PRO A 384 -9.95 0.31 18.97
C PRO A 384 -8.87 1.37 19.21
N SER A 385 -9.21 2.41 19.98
CA SER A 385 -8.22 3.39 20.44
C SER A 385 -7.12 2.68 21.23
N PRO A 386 -5.84 3.07 21.07
CA PRO A 386 -4.74 2.51 21.86
C PRO A 386 -4.96 2.57 23.37
N GLU A 387 -5.69 3.60 23.82
CA GLU A 387 -6.04 3.92 25.19
C GLU A 387 -7.33 3.23 25.67
N ALA A 388 -8.02 2.48 24.80
CA ALA A 388 -9.19 1.70 25.17
C ALA A 388 -8.81 0.65 26.24
N SER A 389 -9.79 0.29 27.07
CA SER A 389 -9.61 -0.73 28.11
C SER A 389 -9.35 -2.11 27.53
N ASP A 390 -8.78 -3.00 28.33
CA ASP A 390 -8.54 -4.40 27.93
C ASP A 390 -9.83 -5.10 27.52
N SER A 391 -10.97 -4.76 28.12
CA SER A 391 -12.28 -5.32 27.72
C SER A 391 -12.67 -4.96 26.29
N VAL A 392 -12.40 -3.72 25.84
CA VAL A 392 -12.69 -3.31 24.45
C VAL A 392 -11.78 -4.05 23.46
N TRP A 393 -10.50 -4.22 23.80
CA TRP A 393 -9.58 -4.99 22.98
C TRP A 393 -9.91 -6.48 22.97
N ALA A 394 -10.39 -7.02 24.09
CA ALA A 394 -10.87 -8.39 24.20
C ALA A 394 -12.10 -8.63 23.31
N ASP A 395 -13.11 -7.75 23.39
CA ASP A 395 -14.32 -7.84 22.57
C ASP A 395 -13.99 -7.74 21.07
N PHE A 396 -13.07 -6.82 20.70
CA PHE A 396 -12.61 -6.67 19.32
C PHE A 396 -11.90 -7.93 18.82
N LEU A 397 -11.01 -8.50 19.63
CA LEU A 397 -10.32 -9.74 19.30
C LEU A 397 -11.29 -10.92 19.17
N GLU A 398 -12.26 -11.03 20.07
CA GLU A 398 -13.29 -12.06 20.02
C GLU A 398 -14.12 -11.94 18.73
N GLU A 399 -14.46 -10.72 18.32
CA GLU A 399 -15.10 -10.49 17.03
C GLU A 399 -14.22 -10.94 15.85
N LEU A 400 -12.92 -10.63 15.83
CA LEU A 400 -12.03 -11.11 14.78
C LEU A 400 -11.88 -12.64 14.76
N ARG A 401 -11.92 -13.30 15.92
CA ARG A 401 -11.91 -14.76 16.03
C ARG A 401 -13.19 -15.38 15.47
N ASN A 402 -14.33 -14.78 15.76
CA ASN A 402 -15.63 -15.30 15.34
C ASN A 402 -15.95 -14.90 13.89
N ASN A 403 -15.50 -13.75 13.42
CA ASN A 403 -15.75 -13.19 12.09
C ASN A 403 -14.44 -12.74 11.39
N PRO A 404 -13.50 -13.66 11.14
CA PRO A 404 -12.20 -13.32 10.54
C PRO A 404 -12.32 -12.79 9.11
N GLY A 405 -13.43 -13.13 8.42
CA GLY A 405 -13.75 -12.65 7.08
C GLY A 405 -14.31 -11.24 7.03
N LEU A 406 -14.61 -10.63 8.19
CA LEU A 406 -15.26 -9.33 8.32
C LEU A 406 -16.58 -9.27 7.53
N GLU A 407 -17.43 -10.30 7.66
CA GLU A 407 -18.76 -10.32 7.06
C GLU A 407 -19.59 -9.14 7.59
N PRO A 408 -20.13 -8.25 6.74
CA PRO A 408 -20.75 -7.00 7.18
C PRO A 408 -21.89 -7.18 8.19
N GLN A 409 -22.66 -8.26 8.09
CA GLN A 409 -23.81 -8.52 8.97
C GLN A 409 -23.39 -8.91 10.40
N ARG A 410 -22.11 -9.26 10.59
CA ARG A 410 -21.55 -9.74 11.86
C ARG A 410 -20.57 -8.75 12.48
N GLN A 411 -20.30 -7.62 11.83
CA GLN A 411 -19.42 -6.57 12.36
C GLN A 411 -20.12 -5.79 13.48
N ARG A 412 -19.43 -5.61 14.61
CA ARG A 412 -19.83 -4.71 15.71
C ARG A 412 -18.76 -3.66 15.96
N LEU A 413 -17.51 -4.09 16.16
CA LEU A 413 -16.34 -3.27 16.47
C LEU A 413 -15.36 -3.20 15.29
N ALA A 414 -15.14 -4.31 14.57
CA ALA A 414 -14.22 -4.38 13.42
C ALA A 414 -14.88 -3.87 12.14
N LYS A 415 -15.26 -2.59 12.15
CA LYS A 415 -16.01 -1.97 11.04
C LYS A 415 -15.11 -1.65 9.86
N LEU A 416 -15.60 -1.99 8.67
CA LEU A 416 -15.01 -1.56 7.41
C LEU A 416 -15.45 -0.14 7.05
N GLU A 417 -14.50 0.66 6.58
CA GLU A 417 -14.71 2.04 6.15
C GLU A 417 -13.97 2.32 4.84
N THR A 418 -14.35 3.39 4.15
CA THR A 418 -13.68 3.86 2.93
C THR A 418 -13.38 5.34 3.05
N ARG A 419 -12.28 5.75 2.39
CA ARG A 419 -11.83 7.14 2.32
C ARG A 419 -11.23 7.39 0.93
N PHE A 420 -12.08 7.69 -0.04
CA PHE A 420 -11.70 7.85 -1.44
C PHE A 420 -11.01 9.19 -1.68
N ASN A 421 -9.71 9.25 -1.40
CA ASN A 421 -8.95 10.48 -1.45
C ASN A 421 -8.19 10.64 -2.77
N ALA A 422 -7.90 11.89 -3.13
CA ALA A 422 -7.02 12.25 -4.23
C ALA A 422 -6.32 13.58 -3.94
N VAL A 423 -5.19 13.82 -4.59
CA VAL A 423 -4.61 15.18 -4.66
C VAL A 423 -4.94 15.78 -6.02
N VAL A 424 -5.46 17.00 -6.03
CA VAL A 424 -5.76 17.76 -7.25
C VAL A 424 -4.85 18.96 -7.31
N ALA A 425 -4.19 19.18 -8.45
CA ALA A 425 -3.36 20.33 -8.73
C ALA A 425 -3.84 21.04 -9.99
N GLU A 426 -4.10 22.34 -9.90
CA GLU A 426 -4.57 23.17 -11.01
C GLU A 426 -3.70 24.42 -11.15
N PRO A 427 -3.40 24.88 -12.38
CA PRO A 427 -2.69 26.14 -12.56
C PRO A 427 -3.44 27.28 -11.86
N HIS A 428 -2.74 28.03 -11.03
CA HIS A 428 -3.31 29.17 -10.33
C HIS A 428 -3.24 30.42 -11.23
N PRO A 429 -4.28 31.28 -11.30
CA PRO A 429 -4.28 32.48 -12.16
C PRO A 429 -3.09 33.42 -11.93
N ASP A 430 -2.66 33.55 -10.67
CA ASP A 430 -1.51 34.38 -10.30
C ASP A 430 -0.13 33.69 -10.48
N GLY A 431 -0.10 32.50 -11.09
CA GLY A 431 1.09 31.66 -11.26
C GLY A 431 1.29 30.61 -10.16
N GLY A 432 1.97 29.52 -10.48
CA GLY A 432 2.07 28.32 -9.64
C GLY A 432 0.83 27.42 -9.76
N ALA A 433 0.57 26.60 -8.74
CA ALA A 433 -0.57 25.70 -8.70
C ALA A 433 -1.39 25.86 -7.41
N GLU A 434 -2.72 25.86 -7.52
CA GLU A 434 -3.58 25.49 -6.39
C GLU A 434 -3.53 23.97 -6.25
N VAL A 435 -3.08 23.49 -5.09
CA VAL A 435 -3.03 22.06 -4.77
C VAL A 435 -4.01 21.81 -3.64
N SER A 436 -4.84 20.78 -3.77
CA SER A 436 -5.85 20.39 -2.80
C SER A 436 -5.79 18.90 -2.51
N LEU A 437 -5.91 18.52 -1.24
CA LEU A 437 -6.32 17.17 -0.87
C LEU A 437 -7.84 17.12 -0.84
N VAL A 438 -8.43 16.17 -1.54
CA VAL A 438 -9.88 16.03 -1.70
C VAL A 438 -10.33 14.61 -1.37
N GLU A 439 -11.58 14.48 -0.97
CA GLU A 439 -12.28 13.20 -0.75
C GLU A 439 -13.51 13.15 -1.65
N TRP A 440 -13.62 12.09 -2.45
CA TRP A 440 -14.83 11.80 -3.21
C TRP A 440 -15.92 11.28 -2.28
N MET A 441 -17.10 11.90 -2.35
CA MET A 441 -18.27 11.54 -1.56
C MET A 441 -19.29 10.84 -2.49
N PRO A 442 -19.30 9.49 -2.58
CA PRO A 442 -20.13 8.78 -3.57
C PRO A 442 -21.62 9.06 -3.41
N SER A 443 -22.10 9.21 -2.17
CA SER A 443 -23.50 9.53 -1.87
C SER A 443 -23.95 10.91 -2.38
N GLN A 444 -23.00 11.81 -2.62
CA GLN A 444 -23.26 13.17 -3.12
C GLN A 444 -22.84 13.34 -4.58
N GLY A 445 -22.08 12.41 -5.14
CA GLY A 445 -21.46 12.56 -6.46
C GLY A 445 -20.57 13.79 -6.55
N ALA A 446 -19.89 14.16 -5.46
CA ALA A 446 -19.15 15.41 -5.33
C ALA A 446 -17.82 15.24 -4.59
N LEU A 447 -16.89 16.17 -4.87
CA LEU A 447 -15.63 16.28 -4.13
C LEU A 447 -15.79 17.17 -2.91
N ARG A 448 -15.36 16.67 -1.76
CA ARG A 448 -15.14 17.46 -0.56
C ARG A 448 -13.66 17.84 -0.47
N ARG A 449 -13.36 19.13 -0.46
CA ARG A 449 -12.01 19.64 -0.22
C ARG A 449 -11.66 19.50 1.26
N LEU A 450 -10.58 18.78 1.56
CA LEU A 450 -10.10 18.56 2.93
C LEU A 450 -9.05 19.60 3.34
N ALA A 451 -8.16 19.96 2.40
CA ALA A 451 -7.17 21.00 2.56
C ALA A 451 -6.78 21.59 1.20
N THR A 452 -6.29 22.82 1.18
CA THR A 452 -5.80 23.47 -0.04
C THR A 452 -4.70 24.46 0.29
N THR A 453 -3.74 24.61 -0.61
CA THR A 453 -2.78 25.70 -0.61
C THR A 453 -2.29 26.01 -2.02
N ARG A 454 -1.62 27.14 -2.17
CA ARG A 454 -0.94 27.52 -3.40
C ARG A 454 0.54 27.17 -3.31
N VAL A 455 0.99 26.32 -4.23
CA VAL A 455 2.42 26.08 -4.45
C VAL A 455 2.92 27.13 -5.44
N ALA A 456 3.91 27.92 -5.02
CA ALA A 456 4.47 28.98 -5.85
C ALA A 456 5.17 28.42 -7.10
N ALA A 457 5.24 29.24 -8.15
CA ALA A 457 6.06 28.90 -9.31
C ALA A 457 7.56 28.83 -8.93
N SER A 458 8.28 27.87 -9.49
CA SER A 458 9.72 27.75 -9.29
C SER A 458 10.45 28.97 -9.88
N LEU A 459 11.25 29.64 -9.05
CA LEU A 459 12.04 30.81 -9.47
C LEU A 459 13.20 30.45 -10.43
N ASN A 460 13.50 29.16 -10.60
CA ASN A 460 14.68 28.67 -11.33
C ASN A 460 14.53 28.56 -12.85
N ASP A 461 13.35 28.86 -13.42
CA ASP A 461 13.16 28.96 -14.87
C ASP A 461 13.30 30.38 -15.43
N ARG A 462 13.99 31.27 -14.71
CA ARG A 462 14.58 32.44 -15.39
C ARG A 462 15.64 31.90 -16.35
N ALA A 463 15.36 32.04 -17.66
CA ALA A 463 16.31 31.77 -18.73
C ALA A 463 17.73 32.19 -18.32
N PRO A 464 18.76 31.38 -18.63
CA PRO A 464 20.13 31.71 -18.23
C PRO A 464 20.46 33.12 -18.71
N ASP A 465 20.78 34.00 -17.76
CA ASP A 465 21.28 35.33 -18.04
C ASP A 465 22.55 35.17 -18.90
N PRO A 466 22.53 35.61 -20.18
CA PRO A 466 23.66 35.42 -21.09
C PRO A 466 24.93 36.17 -20.63
N THR A 467 24.84 36.98 -19.57
CA THR A 467 25.97 37.76 -19.04
C THR A 467 26.83 37.02 -18.00
N ARG A 468 26.45 35.81 -17.56
CA ARG A 468 27.29 34.99 -16.66
C ARG A 468 28.05 33.89 -17.41
N ARG A 469 28.91 34.29 -18.34
CA ARG A 469 30.11 33.52 -18.70
C ARG A 469 31.31 34.42 -18.46
N ASN A 470 32.23 33.95 -17.60
CA ASN A 470 33.49 34.55 -17.14
C ASN A 470 33.43 35.14 -15.72
N ALA A 471 33.57 34.26 -14.74
CA ALA A 471 34.36 34.48 -13.53
C ALA A 471 34.81 33.11 -12.98
#